data_AF-R6XTZ1-F1
#
_entry.id   AF-R6XTZ1-F1
#
_cell.length_a   1.000
_cell.length_b   1.000
_cell.length_c   1.000
_cell.angle_alpha   90.00
_cell.angle_beta   90.00
_cell.angle_gamma   90.00
#
_symmetry.space_group_name_H-M   'P 1'
#
loop_
_entity.id
_entity.type
_entity.pdbx_description
1 polymer ?
#
loop_
_entity_poly.entity_id
_entity_poly.type
_entity_poly.pdbx_seq_one_letter_code
_entity_poly.pdbx_strand_id
1 'polypeptide(L)' 'MNNGMIKIITGIRRCGKSYFLFEIFYNYLIENGVDDSHIITLQLDDRINLKYRDPDVLCEYIHSKIIDNKIIIFC' A
#
# COMPACT_ATOMS: atom_id res chain seq x y z
N MET A 1 3.63 8.04 12.74
CA MET A 1 2.56 8.16 11.71
C MET A 1 1.23 8.07 12.45
N ASN A 2 0.45 9.15 12.58
CA ASN A 2 -0.79 9.12 13.40
C ASN A 2 -1.75 10.29 13.16
N ASN A 3 -1.61 11.02 12.06
CA ASN A 3 -2.40 12.23 11.77
C ASN A 3 -3.50 12.00 10.72
N GLY A 4 -3.79 10.74 10.35
CA GLY A 4 -4.87 10.39 9.40
C GLY A 4 -4.69 10.91 7.98
N MET A 5 -3.53 11.52 7.67
CA MET A 5 -3.26 12.10 6.36
C MET A 5 -2.80 11.04 5.36
N ILE A 6 -3.42 11.05 4.18
CA ILE A 6 -2.96 10.32 3.01
C ILE A 6 -1.62 10.91 2.57
N LYS A 7 -0.62 10.04 2.40
CA LYS A 7 0.71 10.40 1.87
C LYS A 7 0.84 9.89 0.45
N ILE A 8 1.11 10.80 -0.49
CA ILE A 8 1.27 10.45 -1.91
C ILE A 8 2.72 10.66 -2.30
N ILE A 9 3.36 9.62 -2.84
CA ILE A 9 4.74 9.68 -3.34
C ILE A 9 4.69 9.74 -4.87
N THR A 10 5.12 10.87 -5.43
CA THR A 10 5.20 11.07 -6.89
C THR A 10 6.65 11.31 -7.30
N GLY A 11 6.95 11.16 -8.59
CA GLY A 11 8.29 11.44 -9.12
C GLY A 11 8.57 10.76 -10.46
N ILE A 12 9.65 11.17 -11.11
CA ILE A 12 10.02 10.70 -12.46
C ILE A 12 10.23 9.18 -12.55
N ARG A 13 10.14 8.62 -13.76
CA ARG A 13 10.43 7.20 -13.99
C ARG A 13 11.86 6.87 -13.56
N ARG A 14 12.06 5.69 -12.94
CA ARG A 14 13.35 5.17 -12.44
C ARG A 14 13.98 5.90 -11.23
N CYS A 15 13.25 6.77 -10.52
CA CYS A 15 13.75 7.36 -9.27
C CYS A 15 13.60 6.45 -8.03
N GLY A 16 13.28 5.16 -8.19
CA GLY A 16 13.27 4.20 -7.09
C GLY A 16 12.02 4.20 -6.18
N LYS A 17 10.93 4.87 -6.54
CA LYS A 17 9.69 4.93 -5.71
C LYS A 17 9.15 3.56 -5.31
N SER A 18 9.08 2.62 -6.27
CA SER A 18 8.59 1.27 -5.99
C SER A 18 9.50 0.56 -4.97
N TYR A 19 10.82 0.65 -5.14
CA TYR A 19 11.76 0.10 -4.17
C TYR A 19 11.64 0.77 -2.80
N PHE A 20 11.46 2.09 -2.78
CA PHE A 20 11.23 2.82 -1.53
C PHE A 20 9.96 2.35 -0.81
N LEU A 21 8.82 2.26 -1.50
CA LEU A 21 7.54 1.87 -0.89
C LEU A 21 7.49 0.39 -0.47
N PHE A 22 7.85 -0.50 -1.40
CA PHE A 22 7.65 -1.94 -1.24
C PHE A 22 8.76 -2.65 -0.45
N GLU A 23 9.95 -2.06 -0.37
CA GLU A 23 11.08 -2.67 0.35
C GLU A 23 11.44 -1.84 1.58
N ILE A 24 11.94 -0.61 1.38
CA ILE A 24 12.49 0.18 2.48
C ILE A 24 11.39 0.58 3.47
N PHE A 25 10.30 1.13 2.96
CA PHE A 25 9.22 1.64 3.80
C PHE A 25 8.40 0.51 4.40
N TYR A 26 8.13 -0.54 3.64
CA TYR A 26 7.53 -1.77 4.15
C TYR A 26 8.32 -2.32 5.35
N ASN A 27 9.64 -2.53 5.19
CA ASN A 27 10.48 -3.04 6.28
C ASN A 27 10.51 -2.09 7.48
N TYR A 28 10.58 -0.77 7.23
CA TYR A 28 10.47 0.22 8.29
C TYR A 28 9.16 0.07 9.10
N LEU A 29 8.02 -0.19 8.45
CA LEU A 29 6.74 -0.39 9.16
C LEU A 29 6.78 -1.63 10.05
N ILE A 30 7.30 -2.75 9.53
CA ILE A 30 7.44 -4.00 10.28
C ILE A 30 8.37 -3.80 11.49
N GLU A 31 9.53 -3.16 11.29
CA GLU A 31 10.49 -2.86 12.37
C GLU A 31 9.91 -1.94 13.45
N ASN A 32 8.93 -1.11 13.10
CA ASN A 32 8.22 -0.22 14.04
C ASN A 32 6.98 -0.88 14.67
N GLY A 33 6.79 -2.19 14.48
CA GLY A 33 5.74 -2.97 15.13
C GLY A 33 4.37 -2.87 14.45
N VAL A 34 4.30 -2.45 13.18
CA VAL A 34 3.09 -2.60 12.38
C VAL A 34 2.96 -4.07 11.98
N ASP A 35 1.80 -4.65 12.24
CA ASP A 35 1.49 -6.01 11.84
C ASP A 35 1.37 -6.11 10.31
N ASP A 36 2.00 -7.11 9.71
CA ASP A 36 1.96 -7.36 8.27
C ASP A 36 0.53 -7.50 7.74
N SER A 37 -0.37 -8.06 8.55
CA SER A 37 -1.79 -8.18 8.18
C SER A 37 -2.52 -6.83 8.04
N HIS A 38 -1.92 -5.73 8.52
CA HIS A 38 -2.42 -4.37 8.34
C HIS A 38 -1.70 -3.60 7.23
N ILE A 39 -0.81 -4.25 6.47
CA ILE A 39 -0.11 -3.64 5.34
C ILE A 39 -0.63 -4.26 4.04
N ILE A 40 -1.16 -3.42 3.16
CA ILE A 40 -1.63 -3.83 1.84
C ILE A 40 -0.68 -3.25 0.80
N THR A 41 0.08 -4.14 0.15
CA THR A 41 0.93 -3.78 -0.99
C THR A 41 0.20 -4.08 -2.29
N LEU A 42 0.10 -3.11 -3.19
CA LEU A 42 -0.51 -3.35 -4.50
C LEU A 42 0.13 -2.52 -5.63
N GLN A 43 0.77 -3.23 -6.56
CA GLN A 43 1.37 -2.64 -7.76
C GLN A 43 0.35 -2.59 -8.90
N LEU A 44 -0.36 -1.47 -9.07
CA LEU A 44 -1.35 -1.27 -10.12
C LEU A 44 -0.77 -1.28 -11.56
N ASP A 45 0.54 -1.07 -11.68
CA ASP A 45 1.28 -1.12 -12.94
C ASP A 45 1.65 -2.54 -13.38
N ASP A 46 1.66 -3.52 -12.46
CA ASP A 46 1.88 -4.93 -12.79
C ASP A 46 0.67 -5.51 -13.58
N ARG A 47 0.97 -6.34 -14.58
CA ARG A 47 -0.03 -6.97 -15.45
C ARG A 47 -0.96 -7.90 -14.68
N ILE A 48 -0.47 -8.57 -13.65
CA ILE A 48 -1.27 -9.47 -12.80
C ILE A 48 -2.38 -8.69 -12.07
N ASN A 49 -2.12 -7.40 -11.80
CA ASN A 49 -3.01 -6.51 -11.05
C ASN A 49 -3.88 -5.62 -11.94
N LEU A 50 -3.91 -5.86 -13.26
CA LEU A 50 -4.64 -5.03 -14.21
C LEU A 50 -6.12 -4.81 -13.83
N LYS A 51 -6.77 -5.84 -13.26
CA LYS A 51 -8.16 -5.79 -12.80
C LYS A 51 -8.42 -4.76 -11.69
N TYR A 52 -7.41 -4.46 -10.87
CA TYR A 52 -7.53 -3.49 -9.77
C TYR A 52 -7.35 -2.03 -10.24
N ARG A 53 -7.20 -1.80 -11.55
CA ARG A 53 -7.30 -0.43 -12.11
C ARG A 53 -8.75 0.04 -12.20
N ASP A 54 -9.69 -0.90 -12.16
CA ASP A 54 -11.10 -0.58 -11.97
C ASP A 54 -11.31 -0.14 -10.50
N PRO A 55 -11.88 1.05 -10.26
CA PRO A 55 -12.04 1.59 -8.92
C PRO A 55 -13.00 0.76 -8.06
N ASP A 56 -14.03 0.14 -8.64
CA ASP A 56 -15.00 -0.67 -7.90
C ASP A 56 -14.33 -1.97 -7.44
N VAL A 57 -13.58 -2.62 -8.34
CA VAL A 57 -12.80 -3.83 -8.02
C VAL A 57 -11.72 -3.54 -6.99
N LEU A 58 -11.05 -2.40 -7.08
CA LEU A 58 -10.05 -1.98 -6.09
C LEU A 58 -10.70 -1.73 -4.72
N CYS A 59 -11.84 -1.04 -4.70
CA CYS A 59 -12.59 -0.76 -3.48
C CYS A 59 -12.99 -2.07 -2.78
N GLU A 60 -13.60 -2.99 -3.51
CA GLU A 60 -13.97 -4.32 -3.00
C GLU A 60 -12.75 -5.09 -2.47
N TYR A 61 -11.64 -5.09 -3.23
CA TYR A 61 -10.39 -5.73 -2.80
C TYR A 61 -9.88 -5.14 -1.49
N ILE A 62 -9.80 -3.81 -1.40
CA ILE A 62 -9.36 -3.12 -0.20
C ILE A 62 -10.25 -3.49 0.99
N HIS A 63 -11.57 -3.38 0.86
CA HIS A 63 -12.51 -3.71 1.92
C HIS A 63 -12.41 -5.17 2.37
N SER A 64 -12.17 -6.10 1.44
CA SER A 64 -11.99 -7.53 1.76
C SER A 64 -10.75 -7.83 2.60
N LYS A 65 -9.79 -6.91 2.65
CA LYS A 65 -8.53 -7.04 3.40
C LYS A 65 -8.56 -6.33 4.75
N ILE A 66 -9.63 -5.61 5.06
CA ILE A 66 -9.82 -4.94 6.35
C ILE A 66 -10.22 -6.01 7.38
N ILE A 67 -9.27 -6.42 8.23
CA ILE A 67 -9.49 -7.46 9.24
C ILE A 67 -10.02 -6.93 10.58
N ASP A 68 -9.76 -5.65 10.88
CA ASP A 68 -10.25 -4.98 12.08
C ASP A 68 -10.39 -3.46 11.84
N ASN A 69 -10.81 -2.72 12.88
CA ASN A 69 -10.95 -1.27 12.83
C ASN A 69 -9.63 -0.51 13.05
N LYS A 70 -8.46 -1.16 12.95
CA LYS A 70 -7.15 -0.49 13.09
C LYS A 70 -6.70 0.14 11.77
N ILE A 71 -5.62 0.92 11.87
CA ILE A 71 -5.03 1.65 10.76
C ILE A 71 -4.43 0.65 9.76
N ILE A 72 -4.89 0.75 8.51
CA ILE A 72 -4.36 -0.02 7.38
C ILE A 72 -3.48 0.88 6.53
N ILE A 73 -2.30 0.38 6.18
CA ILE A 73 -1.32 1.11 5.39
C ILE A 73 -1.29 0.52 3.98
N PHE A 74 -1.43 1.39 2.98
CA PHE A 74 -1.31 1.02 1.58
C PHE A 74 0.05 1.44 1.06
N CYS A 75 0.81 0.48 0.53
CA CYS A 75 2.12 0.68 -0.09
C CYS A 75 2.05 0.39 -1.58
#